data_AF-A0A1Y2MK31-F1
#
_entry.id   AF-A0A1Y2MK31-F1
#
_cell.length_a   1.000
_cell.length_b   1.000
_cell.length_c   1.000
_cell.angle_alpha   90.00
_cell.angle_beta   90.00
_cell.angle_gamma   90.00
#
_symmetry.space_group_name_H-M   'P 1'
#
loop_
_entity.id
_entity.type
_entity.pdbx_description
1 polymer ?
#
loop_
_entity_poly.entity_id
_entity_poly.type
_entity_poly.pdbx_seq_one_letter_code
_entity_poly.pdbx_strand_id
1 'polypeptide(L)'
;MHDAEPGSGTAPDVAEQRSRTVTKPLLIALSRAVEDFALAAARDRPIVVVGLFQRAGYLTPQLPTWTRIAQACGDGAAVAIAGTAPVELPAELGYVRLTDAEAAAREWSVTVLTPRSGATVVAHDMESVDGSARSLERGRLFSARWSFRHADAHAELLRLRHQLGPRLGARRTGALDEVLSRVLPIPGTSTDHRHDAAADRLARHLSEERRRADLAETRLDELEPGAERDPRSGLPTRAFLDRWTAGSAAGTLPLGLALLRVQGLGTVNRRHGFRAETAVLRGVARLLSAHSGASGRAVRIGREEFLLVLPGLDVRSLAVVARRLCETVAGLSSAFPFVPTPCHAVITHTRNRPLPLDALWAVLDGTTGTGVTLLQS
;
A
#
# COMPACT_ATOMS: atom_id res chain seq x y z
N MET A 1 45.14 -49.01 -1.18
CA MET A 1 44.80 -48.74 0.23
C MET A 1 44.64 -47.23 0.35
N HIS A 2 43.45 -46.78 0.73
CA HIS A 2 42.91 -45.40 0.77
C HIS A 2 42.63 -44.78 -0.62
N ASP A 3 41.39 -44.64 -1.11
CA ASP A 3 40.10 -44.04 -0.65
C ASP A 3 39.98 -42.50 -0.79
N ALA A 4 38.81 -42.13 -1.35
CA ALA A 4 38.10 -40.84 -1.36
C ALA A 4 38.70 -39.68 -2.21
N GLU A 5 37.96 -38.90 -3.00
CA GLU A 5 36.52 -38.71 -3.28
C GLU A 5 36.40 -37.87 -4.57
N PRO A 6 35.37 -38.03 -5.41
CA PRO A 6 35.12 -37.14 -6.55
C PRO A 6 34.51 -35.82 -6.05
N GLY A 7 35.15 -34.71 -6.43
CA GLY A 7 34.73 -33.35 -6.10
C GLY A 7 33.24 -33.13 -6.34
N SER A 8 32.57 -32.79 -5.24
CA SER A 8 31.18 -32.37 -5.13
C SER A 8 30.77 -31.43 -6.27
N GLY A 9 29.82 -31.87 -7.08
CA GLY A 9 29.08 -30.99 -7.98
C GLY A 9 28.48 -29.83 -7.19
N THR A 10 28.89 -28.62 -7.54
CA THR A 10 28.19 -27.39 -7.17
C THR A 10 26.73 -27.54 -7.55
N ALA A 11 25.86 -27.59 -6.54
CA ALA A 11 24.42 -27.49 -6.69
C ALA A 11 24.08 -26.28 -7.59
N PRO A 12 23.07 -26.38 -8.47
CA PRO A 12 22.67 -25.24 -9.27
C PRO A 12 22.21 -24.14 -8.33
N ASP A 13 22.80 -22.97 -8.53
CA ASP A 13 22.48 -21.68 -7.93
C ASP A 13 20.95 -21.49 -7.94
N VAL A 14 20.31 -21.74 -6.81
CA VAL A 14 18.93 -21.32 -6.55
C VAL A 14 19.02 -19.82 -6.45
N ALA A 15 18.98 -19.15 -7.60
CA ALA A 15 18.90 -17.70 -7.69
C ALA A 15 17.73 -17.27 -6.80
N GLU A 16 18.02 -16.82 -5.58
CA GLU A 16 17.05 -16.22 -4.68
C GLU A 16 16.32 -15.14 -5.47
N GLN A 17 15.07 -15.40 -5.84
CA GLN A 17 14.27 -14.50 -6.67
C GLN A 17 14.16 -13.17 -5.91
N ARG A 18 14.90 -12.15 -6.36
CA ARG A 18 15.00 -10.87 -5.67
C ARG A 18 13.64 -10.19 -5.61
N SER A 19 13.14 -9.94 -4.40
CA SER A 19 11.97 -9.11 -4.18
C SER A 19 12.22 -7.68 -4.65
N ARG A 20 11.20 -7.02 -5.21
CA ARG A 20 11.26 -5.67 -5.75
C ARG A 20 10.19 -4.80 -5.15
N THR A 21 10.51 -3.54 -4.90
CA THR A 21 9.51 -2.55 -4.48
C THR A 21 8.69 -2.10 -5.68
N VAL A 22 7.37 -2.26 -5.60
CA VAL A 22 6.43 -1.90 -6.66
C VAL A 22 5.26 -1.10 -6.10
N THR A 23 4.65 -0.26 -6.94
CA THR A 23 3.43 0.48 -6.58
C THR A 23 2.17 -0.38 -6.81
N LYS A 24 1.04 0.00 -6.19
CA LYS A 24 -0.24 -0.72 -6.35
C LYS A 24 -0.66 -0.89 -7.83
N PRO A 25 -0.58 0.12 -8.72
CA PRO A 25 -0.94 -0.06 -10.13
C PRO A 25 -0.06 -1.08 -10.86
N LEU A 26 1.25 -1.11 -10.56
CA LEU A 26 2.15 -2.09 -11.17
C LEU A 26 1.84 -3.50 -10.66
N LEU A 27 1.58 -3.66 -9.36
CA LEU A 27 1.14 -4.93 -8.79
C LEU A 27 -0.14 -5.44 -9.47
N ILE A 28 -1.12 -4.57 -9.71
CA ILE A 28 -2.36 -4.92 -10.44
C ILE A 28 -2.03 -5.36 -11.87
N ALA A 29 -1.11 -4.68 -12.57
CA ALA A 29 -0.71 -5.07 -13.92
C ALA A 29 -0.02 -6.46 -13.95
N LEU A 30 0.84 -6.75 -12.97
CA LEU A 30 1.48 -8.06 -12.82
C LEU A 30 0.46 -9.16 -12.48
N SER A 31 -0.48 -8.88 -11.57
CA SER A 31 -1.61 -9.77 -11.23
C SER A 31 -2.41 -10.14 -12.48
N ARG A 32 -2.79 -9.14 -13.28
CA ARG A 32 -3.52 -9.35 -14.54
C ARG A 32 -2.74 -10.19 -15.55
N ALA A 33 -1.43 -9.99 -15.66
CA ALA A 33 -0.61 -10.82 -16.54
C ALA A 33 -0.63 -12.31 -16.14
N VAL A 34 -0.64 -12.60 -14.84
CA VAL A 34 -0.77 -13.98 -14.32
C VAL A 34 -2.20 -14.51 -14.49
N GLU A 35 -3.23 -13.68 -14.33
CA GLU A 35 -4.63 -14.04 -14.59
C GLU A 35 -4.86 -14.37 -16.08
N ASP A 36 -4.31 -13.55 -17.00
CA ASP A 36 -4.36 -13.78 -18.44
C ASP A 36 -3.59 -15.05 -18.83
N PHE A 37 -2.46 -15.31 -18.17
CA PHE A 37 -1.72 -16.57 -18.31
C PHE A 37 -2.60 -17.77 -17.92
N ALA A 38 -3.38 -17.68 -16.84
CA ALA A 38 -4.30 -18.74 -16.44
C ALA A 38 -5.34 -19.07 -17.52
N LEU A 39 -5.93 -18.03 -18.11
CA LEU A 39 -6.93 -18.19 -19.15
C LEU A 39 -6.34 -18.75 -20.46
N ALA A 40 -5.10 -18.37 -20.80
CA ALA A 40 -4.38 -18.93 -21.93
C ALA A 40 -4.00 -20.41 -21.71
N ALA A 41 -3.64 -20.76 -20.47
CA ALA A 41 -3.27 -22.11 -20.05
C ALA A 41 -4.48 -23.06 -19.87
N ALA A 42 -5.73 -22.60 -20.06
CA ALA A 42 -6.93 -23.41 -19.84
C ALA A 42 -7.02 -24.70 -20.67
N ARG A 43 -6.20 -24.84 -21.72
CA ARG A 43 -6.04 -26.07 -22.52
C ARG A 43 -5.16 -27.12 -21.84
N ASP A 44 -4.32 -26.71 -20.91
CA ASP A 44 -3.41 -27.56 -20.14
C ASP A 44 -4.09 -27.99 -18.83
N ARG A 45 -4.97 -29.00 -18.93
CA ARG A 45 -5.72 -29.51 -17.78
C ARG A 45 -5.02 -30.70 -17.10
N PRO A 46 -5.18 -30.88 -15.78
CA PRO A 46 -5.90 -30.00 -14.85
C PRO A 46 -5.16 -28.69 -14.56
N ILE A 47 -5.89 -27.65 -14.15
CA ILE A 47 -5.34 -26.32 -13.83
C ILE A 47 -5.83 -25.89 -12.45
N VAL A 48 -4.94 -25.28 -11.68
CA VAL A 48 -5.25 -24.68 -10.39
C VAL A 48 -4.86 -23.22 -10.40
N VAL A 49 -5.74 -22.38 -9.84
CA VAL A 49 -5.51 -20.95 -9.67
C VAL A 49 -5.91 -20.52 -8.27
N VAL A 50 -4.95 -19.98 -7.52
CA VAL A 50 -5.16 -19.52 -6.15
C VAL A 50 -4.79 -18.05 -6.03
N GLY A 51 -5.70 -17.23 -5.50
CA GLY A 51 -5.50 -15.79 -5.32
C GLY A 51 -5.67 -15.32 -3.88
N LEU A 52 -4.74 -14.52 -3.35
CA LEU A 52 -4.88 -13.83 -2.08
C LEU A 52 -5.10 -12.33 -2.32
N PHE A 53 -6.13 -11.78 -1.70
CA PHE A 53 -6.48 -10.36 -1.81
C PHE A 53 -6.64 -9.72 -0.43
N GLN A 54 -6.03 -8.54 -0.25
CA GLN A 54 -6.03 -7.86 1.04
C GLN A 54 -7.44 -7.45 1.51
N ARG A 55 -8.38 -7.18 0.60
CA ARG A 55 -9.76 -6.75 0.91
C ARG A 55 -10.69 -7.14 -0.24
N ALA A 56 -11.97 -7.36 0.07
CA ALA A 56 -13.00 -7.66 -0.92
C ALA A 56 -13.08 -6.60 -2.03
N GLY A 57 -12.98 -5.32 -1.70
CA GLY A 57 -13.02 -4.21 -2.66
C GLY A 57 -11.92 -4.24 -3.73
N TYR A 58 -10.85 -5.02 -3.53
CA TYR A 58 -9.84 -5.22 -4.58
C TYR A 58 -10.14 -6.40 -5.50
N LEU A 59 -10.87 -7.41 -5.00
CA LEU A 59 -11.33 -8.52 -5.82
C LEU A 59 -12.57 -8.13 -6.63
N THR A 60 -13.48 -7.32 -6.08
CA THR A 60 -14.74 -6.95 -6.74
C THR A 60 -14.56 -6.49 -8.21
N PRO A 61 -13.62 -5.58 -8.54
CA PRO A 61 -13.41 -5.17 -9.93
C PRO A 61 -12.86 -6.28 -10.84
N GLN A 62 -12.32 -7.34 -10.26
CA GLN A 62 -11.70 -8.48 -10.95
C GLN A 62 -12.62 -9.70 -11.00
N LEU A 63 -13.79 -9.67 -10.32
CA LEU A 63 -14.74 -10.79 -10.29
C LEU A 63 -15.09 -11.32 -11.68
N PRO A 64 -15.33 -10.50 -12.73
CA PRO A 64 -15.61 -11.05 -14.06
C PRO A 64 -14.50 -11.93 -14.63
N THR A 65 -13.23 -11.61 -14.34
CA THR A 65 -12.08 -12.45 -14.72
C THR A 65 -12.02 -13.70 -13.86
N TRP A 66 -12.18 -13.57 -12.54
CA TRP A 66 -12.17 -14.69 -11.62
C TRP A 66 -13.32 -15.68 -11.83
N THR A 67 -14.48 -15.22 -12.30
CA THR A 67 -15.58 -16.09 -12.73
C THR A 67 -15.18 -16.93 -13.92
N ARG A 68 -14.53 -16.35 -14.94
CA ARG A 68 -14.02 -17.10 -16.10
C ARG A 68 -12.93 -18.10 -15.70
N ILE A 69 -12.04 -17.70 -14.79
CA ILE A 69 -11.02 -18.60 -14.22
C ILE A 69 -11.71 -19.78 -13.50
N ALA A 70 -12.69 -19.51 -12.63
CA ALA A 70 -13.42 -20.55 -11.91
C ALA A 70 -14.15 -21.52 -12.85
N GLN A 71 -14.79 -21.01 -13.90
CA GLN A 71 -15.41 -21.84 -14.95
C GLN A 71 -14.40 -22.71 -15.70
N ALA A 72 -13.19 -22.21 -15.94
CA ALA A 72 -12.13 -22.95 -16.61
C ALA A 72 -11.49 -24.04 -15.73
N CYS A 73 -11.35 -23.77 -14.43
CA CYS A 73 -10.65 -24.64 -13.47
C CYS A 73 -11.56 -25.61 -12.73
N GLY A 74 -12.87 -25.34 -12.65
CA GLY A 74 -13.78 -26.06 -11.75
C GLY A 74 -13.35 -25.92 -10.30
N ASP A 75 -13.20 -27.04 -9.58
CA ASP A 75 -12.79 -27.08 -8.17
C ASP A 75 -11.34 -26.60 -7.93
N GLY A 76 -10.54 -26.38 -8.98
CA GLY A 76 -9.16 -25.89 -8.89
C GLY A 76 -9.00 -24.38 -8.68
N ALA A 77 -10.10 -23.61 -8.62
CA ALA A 77 -10.04 -22.17 -8.39
C ALA A 77 -10.38 -21.80 -6.94
N ALA A 78 -9.52 -21.00 -6.29
CA ALA A 78 -9.74 -20.53 -4.94
C ALA A 78 -9.24 -19.09 -4.71
N VAL A 79 -9.92 -18.36 -3.83
CA VAL A 79 -9.44 -17.08 -3.31
C VAL A 79 -9.45 -17.06 -1.79
N ALA A 80 -8.49 -16.34 -1.22
CA ALA A 80 -8.48 -15.99 0.19
C ALA A 80 -8.49 -14.47 0.36
N ILE A 81 -9.35 -13.95 1.22
CA ILE A 81 -9.58 -12.50 1.35
C ILE A 81 -9.59 -12.12 2.81
N ALA A 82 -8.86 -11.06 3.16
CA ALA A 82 -8.91 -10.53 4.52
C ALA A 82 -10.14 -9.65 4.78
N GLY A 83 -10.73 -9.84 5.95
CA GLY A 83 -11.89 -9.10 6.41
C GLY A 83 -13.21 -9.78 6.02
N THR A 84 -14.15 -8.99 5.51
CA THR A 84 -15.48 -9.47 5.11
C THR A 84 -15.45 -10.06 3.71
N ALA A 85 -16.29 -11.08 3.48
CA ALA A 85 -16.47 -11.67 2.15
C ALA A 85 -17.11 -10.63 1.20
N PRO A 86 -16.82 -10.72 -0.12
CA PRO A 86 -17.62 -10.05 -1.14
C PRO A 86 -19.08 -10.51 -1.06
N VAL A 87 -20.01 -9.64 -1.48
CA VAL A 87 -21.46 -9.90 -1.41
C VAL A 87 -21.86 -11.07 -2.31
N GLU A 88 -21.23 -11.21 -3.48
CA GLU A 88 -21.48 -12.29 -4.43
C GLU A 88 -20.14 -12.90 -4.89
N LEU A 89 -19.97 -14.19 -4.63
CA LEU A 89 -18.88 -15.00 -5.16
C LEU A 89 -19.47 -16.12 -6.03
N PRO A 90 -18.86 -16.45 -7.19
CA PRO A 90 -19.27 -17.60 -8.00
C PRO A 90 -19.22 -18.89 -7.16
N ALA A 91 -20.21 -19.77 -7.34
CA ALA A 91 -20.33 -21.00 -6.55
C ALA A 91 -19.13 -21.94 -6.74
N GLU A 92 -18.52 -21.92 -7.92
CA GLU A 92 -17.34 -22.69 -8.30
C GLU A 92 -16.09 -22.19 -7.57
N LEU A 93 -16.01 -20.89 -7.26
CA LEU A 93 -14.84 -20.28 -6.67
C LEU A 93 -14.72 -20.61 -5.16
N GLY A 94 -13.66 -21.32 -4.80
CA GLY A 94 -13.32 -21.56 -3.39
C GLY A 94 -13.05 -20.27 -2.65
N TYR A 95 -13.45 -20.19 -1.38
CA TYR A 95 -13.27 -19.00 -0.56
C TYR A 95 -12.71 -19.35 0.83
N VAL A 96 -11.66 -18.63 1.23
CA VAL A 96 -11.15 -18.65 2.61
C VAL A 96 -11.14 -17.22 3.17
N ARG A 97 -11.79 -17.03 4.30
CA ARG A 97 -11.75 -15.76 5.04
C ARG A 97 -10.46 -15.65 5.85
N LEU A 98 -9.65 -14.62 5.62
CA LEU A 98 -8.49 -14.31 6.45
C LEU A 98 -8.85 -13.28 7.54
N THR A 99 -8.31 -13.46 8.72
CA THR A 99 -8.35 -12.47 9.81
C THR A 99 -7.24 -11.44 9.61
N ASP A 100 -7.45 -10.20 10.08
CA ASP A 100 -6.45 -9.13 9.92
C ASP A 100 -5.13 -9.39 10.68
N ALA A 101 -5.11 -10.35 11.60
CA ALA A 101 -3.91 -10.75 12.34
C ALA A 101 -3.04 -11.75 11.56
N GLU A 102 -3.59 -12.44 10.56
CA GLU A 102 -2.83 -13.40 9.75
C GLU A 102 -1.87 -12.66 8.83
N ALA A 103 -0.61 -13.12 8.72
CA ALA A 103 0.36 -12.55 7.78
C ALA A 103 -0.15 -12.53 6.33
N ALA A 104 -0.97 -13.52 5.98
CA ALA A 104 -1.65 -13.65 4.69
C ALA A 104 -2.59 -12.48 4.37
N ALA A 105 -3.12 -11.78 5.38
CA ALA A 105 -4.00 -10.63 5.18
C ALA A 105 -3.28 -9.43 4.53
N ARG A 106 -1.95 -9.38 4.68
CA ARG A 106 -1.09 -8.37 4.05
C ARG A 106 -0.51 -8.81 2.71
N GLU A 107 -0.80 -10.05 2.32
CA GLU A 107 -0.34 -10.63 1.07
C GLU A 107 -1.33 -10.31 -0.06
N TRP A 108 -0.78 -10.04 -1.23
CA TRP A 108 -1.45 -10.13 -2.50
C TRP A 108 -0.73 -11.19 -3.33
N SER A 109 -1.41 -12.23 -3.75
CA SER A 109 -0.80 -13.21 -4.65
C SER A 109 -1.80 -13.76 -5.65
N VAL A 110 -1.29 -14.15 -6.82
CA VAL A 110 -2.01 -14.96 -7.79
C VAL A 110 -1.04 -16.01 -8.28
N THR A 111 -1.41 -17.27 -8.14
CA THR A 111 -0.59 -18.41 -8.55
C THR A 111 -1.40 -19.33 -9.43
N VAL A 112 -0.80 -19.70 -10.56
CA VAL A 112 -1.38 -20.57 -11.59
C VAL A 112 -0.44 -21.75 -11.78
N LEU A 113 -0.99 -22.95 -11.76
CA LEU A 113 -0.23 -24.16 -12.05
C LEU A 113 -1.03 -25.11 -12.91
N THR A 114 -0.36 -25.64 -13.93
CA THR A 114 -0.77 -26.80 -14.73
C THR A 114 0.36 -27.84 -14.67
N PRO A 115 0.16 -29.07 -15.17
CA PRO A 115 1.24 -30.04 -15.28
C PRO A 115 2.45 -29.58 -16.11
N ARG A 116 2.29 -28.60 -17.01
CA ARG A 116 3.32 -28.21 -17.99
C ARG A 116 3.79 -26.76 -17.88
N SER A 117 3.04 -25.91 -17.19
CA SER A 117 3.26 -24.46 -17.18
C SER A 117 2.76 -23.87 -15.88
N GLY A 118 3.37 -22.77 -15.45
CA GLY A 118 2.99 -22.12 -14.20
C GLY A 118 3.49 -20.69 -14.13
N ALA A 119 2.77 -19.87 -13.39
CA ALA A 119 3.14 -18.49 -13.14
C ALA A 119 2.67 -18.07 -11.74
N THR A 120 3.39 -17.16 -11.12
CA THR A 120 3.04 -16.62 -9.81
C THR A 120 3.45 -15.17 -9.69
N VAL A 121 2.64 -14.39 -8.99
CA VAL A 121 3.02 -13.11 -8.40
C VAL A 121 2.67 -13.16 -6.93
N VAL A 122 3.61 -12.74 -6.07
CA VAL A 122 3.43 -12.65 -4.63
C VAL A 122 3.97 -11.32 -4.16
N ALA A 123 3.15 -10.57 -3.42
CA ALA A 123 3.49 -9.25 -2.95
C ALA A 123 3.01 -9.03 -1.52
N HIS A 124 3.88 -8.43 -0.70
CA HIS A 124 3.56 -8.08 0.68
C HIS A 124 3.50 -6.56 0.83
N ASP A 125 2.44 -6.07 1.45
CA ASP A 125 2.26 -4.65 1.72
C ASP A 125 3.31 -4.12 2.71
N MET A 126 4.09 -3.14 2.26
CA MET A 126 5.14 -2.51 3.05
C MET A 126 4.59 -1.43 3.99
N GLU A 127 3.28 -1.14 3.95
CA GLU A 127 2.61 -0.07 4.71
C GLU A 127 3.28 1.30 4.55
N SER A 128 3.87 1.51 3.37
CA SER A 128 4.52 2.74 2.97
C SER A 128 3.97 3.21 1.63
N VAL A 129 4.25 4.46 1.31
CA VAL A 129 3.71 5.13 0.12
C VAL A 129 4.84 5.84 -0.60
N ASP A 130 4.85 5.74 -1.93
CA ASP A 130 5.72 6.54 -2.79
C ASP A 130 5.38 8.03 -2.60
N GLY A 131 6.37 8.81 -2.14
CA GLY A 131 6.21 10.24 -1.92
C GLY A 131 5.87 11.05 -3.16
N SER A 132 6.13 10.51 -4.35
CA SER A 132 5.76 11.15 -5.62
C SER A 132 4.34 10.84 -6.08
N ALA A 133 3.62 9.93 -5.40
CA ALA A 133 2.30 9.51 -5.82
C ALA A 133 1.21 10.56 -5.58
N ARG A 134 0.31 10.68 -6.57
CA ARG A 134 -0.82 11.63 -6.56
C ARG A 134 -1.99 11.23 -5.65
N SER A 135 -2.09 9.93 -5.29
CA SER A 135 -3.04 9.46 -4.30
C SER A 135 -2.41 8.42 -3.38
N LEU A 136 -2.93 8.36 -2.16
CA LEU A 136 -2.48 7.46 -1.12
C LEU A 136 -2.59 6.00 -1.58
N GLU A 137 -3.72 5.61 -2.17
CA GLU A 137 -3.97 4.23 -2.58
C GLU A 137 -3.06 3.79 -3.74
N ARG A 138 -2.86 4.66 -4.74
CA ARG A 138 -2.00 4.34 -5.89
C ARG A 138 -0.52 4.31 -5.51
N GLY A 139 -0.12 5.13 -4.55
CA GLY A 139 1.26 5.22 -4.08
C GLY A 139 1.68 4.08 -3.16
N ARG A 140 0.76 3.22 -2.69
CA ARG A 140 1.10 2.11 -1.79
C ARG A 140 2.22 1.24 -2.36
N LEU A 141 3.20 0.97 -1.52
CA LEU A 141 4.39 0.20 -1.86
C LEU A 141 4.26 -1.24 -1.38
N PHE A 142 4.68 -2.15 -2.24
CA PHE A 142 4.68 -3.58 -1.99
C PHE A 142 6.06 -4.15 -2.27
N SER A 143 6.48 -5.11 -1.45
CA SER A 143 7.61 -5.98 -1.78
C SER A 143 7.06 -7.15 -2.59
N ALA A 144 7.33 -7.17 -3.89
CA ALA A 144 6.77 -8.13 -4.83
C ALA A 144 7.84 -8.99 -5.50
N ARG A 145 7.50 -10.26 -5.73
CA ARG A 145 8.21 -11.19 -6.61
C ARG A 145 7.22 -11.76 -7.60
N TRP A 146 7.70 -12.09 -8.79
CA TRP A 146 6.93 -12.78 -9.80
C TRP A 146 7.83 -13.76 -10.55
N SER A 147 7.22 -14.80 -11.09
CA SER A 147 7.90 -15.82 -11.88
C SER A 147 6.93 -16.45 -12.85
N PHE A 148 7.38 -16.70 -14.07
CA PHE A 148 6.70 -17.53 -15.07
C PHE A 148 7.37 -18.90 -15.20
N ARG A 149 8.20 -19.27 -14.21
CA ARG A 149 8.85 -20.57 -14.13
C ARG A 149 7.91 -21.55 -13.43
N HIS A 150 7.72 -22.71 -14.04
CA HIS A 150 6.83 -23.76 -13.53
C HIS A 150 7.19 -24.21 -12.11
N ALA A 151 8.49 -24.38 -11.84
CA ALA A 151 8.99 -24.81 -10.52
C ALA A 151 8.64 -23.80 -9.39
N ASP A 152 8.70 -22.50 -9.67
CA ASP A 152 8.39 -21.46 -8.67
C ASP A 152 6.89 -21.42 -8.37
N ALA A 153 6.05 -21.56 -9.41
CA ALA A 153 4.61 -21.67 -9.24
C ALA A 153 4.20 -22.94 -8.49
N HIS A 154 4.90 -24.06 -8.71
CA HIS A 154 4.70 -25.31 -7.98
C HIS A 154 5.06 -25.16 -6.49
N ALA A 155 6.24 -24.60 -6.18
CA ALA A 155 6.64 -24.32 -4.80
C ALA A 155 5.65 -23.39 -4.09
N GLU A 156 5.17 -22.37 -4.79
CA GLU A 156 4.17 -21.46 -4.27
C GLU A 156 2.82 -22.15 -4.02
N LEU A 157 2.35 -22.98 -4.95
CA LEU A 157 1.11 -23.71 -4.77
C LEU A 157 1.20 -24.69 -3.59
N LEU A 158 2.34 -25.35 -3.37
CA LEU A 158 2.55 -26.20 -2.19
C LEU A 158 2.38 -25.41 -0.88
N ARG A 159 2.96 -24.19 -0.80
CA ARG A 159 2.78 -23.30 0.36
C ARG A 159 1.31 -22.95 0.57
N LEU A 160 0.63 -22.51 -0.48
CA LEU A 160 -0.78 -22.13 -0.44
C LEU A 160 -1.68 -23.32 -0.08
N ARG A 161 -1.39 -24.52 -0.60
CA ARG A 161 -2.09 -25.76 -0.27
C ARG A 161 -1.93 -26.13 1.20
N HIS A 162 -0.74 -25.98 1.76
CA HIS A 162 -0.51 -26.22 3.20
C HIS A 162 -1.31 -25.22 4.05
N GLN A 163 -1.29 -23.94 3.65
CA GLN A 163 -1.89 -22.85 4.41
C GLN A 163 -3.43 -22.80 4.31
N LEU A 164 -4.00 -22.99 3.13
CA LEU A 164 -5.44 -22.80 2.86
C LEU A 164 -6.21 -24.12 2.76
N GLY A 165 -5.55 -25.22 2.42
CA GLY A 165 -6.18 -26.54 2.17
C GLY A 165 -7.14 -27.01 3.28
N PRO A 166 -6.77 -26.91 4.58
CA PRO A 166 -7.68 -27.30 5.66
C PRO A 166 -9.00 -26.52 5.70
N ARG A 167 -9.05 -25.32 5.09
CA ARG A 167 -10.18 -24.39 5.10
C ARG A 167 -10.96 -24.36 3.79
N LEU A 168 -10.44 -24.96 2.72
CA LEU A 168 -11.05 -25.00 1.38
C LEU A 168 -12.07 -26.14 1.19
N GLY A 169 -12.06 -27.13 2.08
CA GLY A 169 -12.90 -28.33 1.99
C GLY A 169 -12.35 -29.40 1.04
N ALA A 170 -12.76 -30.65 1.25
CA ALA A 170 -12.13 -31.83 0.63
C ALA A 170 -12.08 -31.80 -0.91
N ARG A 171 -13.16 -31.34 -1.59
CA ARG A 171 -13.21 -31.30 -3.06
C ARG A 171 -12.13 -30.39 -3.66
N ARG A 172 -12.04 -29.16 -3.19
CA ARG A 172 -11.10 -28.16 -3.70
C ARG A 172 -9.66 -28.48 -3.29
N THR A 173 -9.47 -28.93 -2.06
CA THR A 173 -8.17 -29.41 -1.58
C THR A 173 -7.67 -30.59 -2.42
N GLY A 174 -8.56 -31.51 -2.80
CA GLY A 174 -8.25 -32.61 -3.72
C GLY A 174 -7.87 -32.15 -5.12
N ALA A 175 -8.52 -31.11 -5.67
CA ALA A 175 -8.15 -30.54 -6.97
C ALA A 175 -6.74 -29.91 -6.96
N LEU A 176 -6.36 -29.27 -5.85
CA LEU A 176 -4.98 -28.79 -5.64
C LEU A 176 -3.99 -29.95 -5.62
N ASP A 177 -4.28 -31.01 -4.85
CA ASP A 177 -3.43 -32.19 -4.72
C ASP A 177 -3.29 -32.95 -6.06
N GLU A 178 -4.35 -32.99 -6.87
CA GLU A 178 -4.33 -33.61 -8.19
C GLU A 178 -3.32 -32.95 -9.12
N VAL A 179 -3.35 -31.61 -9.26
CA VAL A 179 -2.38 -30.89 -10.09
C VAL A 179 -0.96 -31.10 -9.57
N LEU A 180 -0.74 -30.94 -8.27
CA LEU A 180 0.57 -31.13 -7.64
C LEU A 180 1.13 -32.54 -7.91
N SER A 181 0.31 -33.58 -7.88
CA SER A 181 0.74 -34.96 -8.16
C SER A 181 1.11 -35.24 -9.63
N ARG A 182 0.60 -34.43 -10.57
CA ARG A 182 0.82 -34.57 -12.01
C ARG A 182 1.98 -33.71 -12.52
N VAL A 183 2.51 -32.82 -11.69
CA VAL A 183 3.70 -32.03 -12.01
C VAL A 183 4.91 -32.95 -12.00
N LEU A 184 5.41 -33.28 -13.18
CA LEU A 184 6.71 -33.91 -13.32
C LEU A 184 7.80 -32.85 -13.07
N PRO A 185 8.89 -33.18 -12.35
CA PRO A 185 10.02 -32.29 -12.23
C PRO A 185 10.71 -32.16 -13.60
N ILE A 186 10.29 -31.15 -14.37
CA ILE A 186 10.97 -30.75 -15.61
C ILE A 186 12.09 -29.79 -15.17
N PRO A 187 13.37 -30.09 -15.45
CA PRO A 187 14.44 -29.13 -15.23
C PRO A 187 14.11 -27.84 -15.98
N GLY A 188 14.07 -26.71 -15.26
CA GLY A 188 13.65 -25.41 -15.79
C GLY A 188 14.32 -25.14 -17.14
N THR A 189 13.51 -24.96 -18.18
CA THR A 189 14.05 -24.82 -19.53
C THR A 189 14.59 -23.41 -19.71
N SER A 190 15.53 -23.21 -20.65
CA SER A 190 16.04 -21.87 -20.99
C SER A 190 14.94 -20.87 -21.39
N THR A 191 13.75 -21.37 -21.76
CA THR A 191 12.57 -20.58 -22.14
C THR A 191 11.96 -19.87 -20.93
N ASP A 192 11.96 -20.49 -19.75
CA ASP A 192 11.30 -19.95 -18.55
C ASP A 192 12.00 -18.69 -18.04
N HIS A 193 13.33 -18.63 -18.19
CA HIS A 193 14.13 -17.44 -17.88
C HIS A 193 13.84 -16.23 -18.77
N ARG A 194 13.37 -16.45 -20.01
CA ARG A 194 13.10 -15.35 -20.96
C ARG A 194 11.84 -14.57 -20.57
N HIS A 195 10.82 -15.28 -20.07
CA HIS A 195 9.58 -14.64 -19.62
C HIS A 195 9.81 -13.76 -18.40
N ASP A 196 10.61 -14.22 -17.43
CA ASP A 196 10.98 -13.41 -16.27
C ASP A 196 11.78 -12.18 -16.66
N ALA A 197 12.80 -12.34 -17.53
CA ALA A 197 13.59 -11.20 -18.01
C ALA A 197 12.74 -10.17 -18.77
N ALA A 198 11.77 -10.63 -19.56
CA ALA A 198 10.82 -9.76 -20.27
C ALA A 198 9.88 -9.03 -19.30
N ALA A 199 9.31 -9.76 -18.33
CA ALA A 199 8.46 -9.20 -17.29
C ALA A 199 9.21 -8.14 -16.46
N ASP A 200 10.47 -8.42 -16.10
CA ASP A 200 11.32 -7.49 -15.35
C ASP A 200 11.63 -6.21 -16.12
N ARG A 201 11.89 -6.32 -17.42
CA ARG A 201 12.14 -5.16 -18.27
C ARG A 201 10.88 -4.30 -18.40
N LEU A 202 9.72 -4.93 -18.63
CA LEU A 202 8.45 -4.24 -18.75
C LEU A 202 8.04 -3.57 -17.43
N ALA A 203 8.19 -4.26 -16.30
CA ALA A 203 7.84 -3.74 -14.98
C ALA A 203 8.67 -2.50 -14.62
N ARG A 204 9.98 -2.52 -14.91
CA ARG A 204 10.85 -1.35 -14.73
C ARG A 204 10.42 -0.18 -15.60
N HIS A 205 10.18 -0.43 -16.90
CA HIS A 205 9.77 0.61 -17.82
C HIS A 205 8.43 1.26 -17.42
N LEU A 206 7.42 0.47 -17.07
CA LEU A 206 6.13 0.97 -16.61
C LEU A 206 6.24 1.77 -15.30
N SER A 207 7.12 1.37 -14.39
CA SER A 207 7.38 2.11 -13.15
C SER A 207 7.99 3.48 -13.42
N GLU A 208 8.97 3.54 -14.34
CA GLU A 208 9.63 4.78 -14.72
C GLU A 208 8.68 5.75 -15.41
N GLU A 209 7.93 5.28 -16.40
CA GLU A 209 6.92 6.10 -17.10
C GLU A 209 5.84 6.59 -16.14
N ARG A 210 5.42 5.73 -15.19
CA ARG A 210 4.44 6.15 -14.19
C ARG A 210 4.97 7.26 -13.30
N ARG A 211 6.20 7.12 -12.77
CA ARG A 211 6.81 8.14 -11.94
C ARG A 211 7.00 9.45 -12.70
N ARG A 212 7.35 9.39 -13.99
CA ARG A 212 7.44 10.56 -14.87
C ARG A 212 6.09 11.24 -15.02
N ALA A 213 5.03 10.48 -15.29
CA ALA A 213 3.67 11.00 -15.41
C ALA A 213 3.18 11.65 -14.11
N ASP A 214 3.34 10.97 -12.96
CA ASP A 214 2.92 11.50 -11.65
C ASP A 214 3.68 12.81 -11.30
N LEU A 215 4.98 12.89 -11.61
CA LEU A 215 5.76 14.12 -11.44
C LEU A 215 5.34 15.24 -12.39
N ALA A 216 5.06 14.92 -13.66
CA ALA A 216 4.62 15.91 -14.64
C ALA A 216 3.25 16.50 -14.25
N GLU A 217 2.32 15.65 -13.83
CA GLU A 217 1.00 16.06 -13.38
C GLU A 217 1.08 16.90 -12.08
N THR A 218 1.93 16.51 -11.13
CA THR A 218 2.19 17.32 -9.92
C THR A 218 2.72 18.71 -10.27
N ARG A 219 3.59 18.84 -11.27
CA ARG A 219 4.07 20.15 -11.74
C ARG A 219 2.97 20.97 -12.38
N LEU A 220 2.06 20.35 -13.15
CA LEU A 220 0.89 21.04 -13.70
C LEU A 220 -0.01 21.58 -12.58
N ASP A 221 -0.27 20.76 -11.55
CA ASP A 221 -1.04 21.18 -10.36
C ASP A 221 -0.36 22.33 -9.59
N GLU A 222 0.97 22.44 -9.63
CA GLU A 222 1.70 23.57 -9.04
C GLU A 222 1.61 24.86 -9.86
N LEU A 223 1.40 24.74 -11.18
CA LEU A 223 1.29 25.86 -12.10
C LEU A 223 -0.14 26.41 -12.20
N GLU A 224 -1.14 25.59 -11.89
CA GLU A 224 -2.54 26.00 -11.77
C GLU A 224 -2.84 26.38 -10.31
N PRO A 225 -2.86 27.68 -9.92
CA PRO A 225 -3.34 28.07 -8.61
C PRO A 225 -4.85 27.78 -8.47
N GLY A 226 -5.18 26.56 -8.08
CA GLY A 226 -6.54 26.09 -7.82
C GLY A 226 -6.91 26.05 -6.33
N ALA A 227 -8.16 25.66 -6.04
CA ALA A 227 -8.75 25.54 -4.69
C ALA A 227 -8.00 24.59 -3.71
N GLU A 228 -6.94 23.95 -4.17
CA GLU A 228 -6.22 22.90 -3.48
C GLU A 228 -4.93 23.35 -2.78
N ARG A 229 -4.51 24.61 -2.97
CA ARG A 229 -3.42 25.21 -2.19
C ARG A 229 -3.90 26.49 -1.51
N ASP A 230 -3.55 26.63 -0.24
CA ASP A 230 -3.85 27.84 0.50
C ASP A 230 -2.89 28.96 0.05
N PRO A 231 -3.38 30.09 -0.49
CA PRO A 231 -2.52 31.14 -1.04
C PRO A 231 -1.62 31.82 0.02
N ARG A 232 -1.96 31.69 1.30
CA ARG A 232 -1.24 32.34 2.40
C ARG A 232 -0.04 31.52 2.84
N SER A 233 -0.25 30.23 3.12
CA SER A 233 0.76 29.29 3.60
C SER A 233 1.50 28.54 2.50
N GLY A 234 0.87 28.37 1.32
CA GLY A 234 1.34 27.50 0.24
C GLY A 234 1.07 26.01 0.45
N LEU A 235 0.51 25.63 1.61
CA LEU A 235 0.19 24.23 1.91
C LEU A 235 -1.02 23.74 1.11
N PRO A 236 -1.09 22.43 0.83
CA PRO A 236 -2.32 21.78 0.37
C PRO A 236 -3.52 22.08 1.28
N THR A 237 -4.72 22.19 0.70
CA THR A 237 -5.97 22.42 1.43
C THR A 237 -6.72 21.12 1.73
N ARG A 238 -7.86 21.23 2.43
CA ARG A 238 -8.80 20.12 2.63
C ARG A 238 -9.21 19.44 1.31
N ALA A 239 -9.41 20.19 0.24
CA ALA A 239 -9.77 19.64 -1.07
C ALA A 239 -8.68 18.69 -1.62
N PHE A 240 -7.40 19.08 -1.48
CA PHE A 240 -6.28 18.19 -1.82
C PHE A 240 -6.32 16.90 -1.00
N LEU A 241 -6.56 17.01 0.31
CA LEU A 241 -6.57 15.86 1.22
C LEU A 241 -7.67 14.87 0.87
N ASP A 242 -8.87 15.35 0.57
CA ASP A 242 -10.00 14.51 0.19
C ASP A 242 -9.72 13.76 -1.11
N ARG A 243 -9.18 14.44 -2.13
CA ARG A 243 -8.75 13.76 -3.36
C ARG A 243 -7.60 12.79 -3.12
N TRP A 244 -6.57 13.18 -2.37
CA TRP A 244 -5.38 12.35 -2.14
C TRP A 244 -5.73 11.07 -1.39
N THR A 245 -6.71 11.11 -0.48
CA THR A 245 -7.17 9.95 0.29
C THR A 245 -8.34 9.19 -0.34
N ALA A 246 -8.93 9.72 -1.42
CA ALA A 246 -10.03 9.10 -2.15
C ALA A 246 -9.68 7.68 -2.63
N GLY A 247 -10.63 6.76 -2.49
CA GLY A 247 -10.49 5.36 -2.90
C GLY A 247 -9.57 4.50 -2.04
N SER A 248 -8.96 5.05 -0.97
CA SER A 248 -8.18 4.26 -0.02
C SER A 248 -9.10 3.31 0.76
N ALA A 249 -8.82 2.01 0.69
CA ALA A 249 -9.66 1.02 1.36
C ALA A 249 -9.40 0.98 2.88
N ALA A 250 -10.47 0.97 3.67
CA ALA A 250 -10.37 0.82 5.12
C ALA A 250 -9.60 -0.47 5.51
N GLY A 251 -8.82 -0.37 6.59
CA GLY A 251 -8.07 -1.49 7.15
C GLY A 251 -6.70 -1.75 6.50
N THR A 252 -6.37 -1.13 5.37
CA THR A 252 -5.15 -1.48 4.60
C THR A 252 -3.92 -0.70 5.05
N LEU A 253 -3.84 0.60 4.73
CA LEU A 253 -2.69 1.44 5.04
C LEU A 253 -2.91 2.19 6.37
N PRO A 254 -2.08 1.94 7.41
CA PRO A 254 -2.11 2.71 8.63
C PRO A 254 -1.61 4.15 8.39
N LEU A 255 -2.27 5.11 9.02
CA LEU A 255 -1.89 6.51 9.00
C LEU A 255 -1.72 7.04 10.41
N GLY A 256 -0.59 7.70 10.67
CA GLY A 256 -0.46 8.63 11.77
C GLY A 256 -1.04 9.99 11.37
N LEU A 257 -1.95 10.50 12.18
CA LEU A 257 -2.56 11.82 11.99
C LEU A 257 -2.20 12.71 13.18
N ALA A 258 -1.71 13.92 12.91
CA ALA A 258 -1.56 14.96 13.93
C ALA A 258 -2.33 16.21 13.48
N LEU A 259 -3.40 16.54 14.18
CA LEU A 259 -4.16 17.77 13.99
C LEU A 259 -3.61 18.83 14.95
N LEU A 260 -2.96 19.85 14.42
CA LEU A 260 -2.31 20.92 15.16
C LEU A 260 -3.12 22.21 15.07
N ARG A 261 -3.23 22.94 16.19
CA ARG A 261 -3.72 24.32 16.24
C ARG A 261 -2.58 25.24 16.66
N VAL A 262 -2.29 26.25 15.85
CA VAL A 262 -1.30 27.30 16.15
C VAL A 262 -2.05 28.57 16.53
N GLN A 263 -2.15 28.83 17.83
CA GLN A 263 -3.00 29.92 18.32
C GLN A 263 -2.36 31.29 18.09
N GLY A 264 -3.18 32.32 18.01
CA GLY A 264 -2.73 33.71 18.06
C GLY A 264 -2.42 34.34 16.70
N LEU A 265 -2.56 33.61 15.59
CA LEU A 265 -2.37 34.14 14.24
C LEU A 265 -3.35 35.29 13.96
N GLY A 266 -4.59 35.21 14.42
CA GLY A 266 -5.55 36.31 14.36
C GLY A 266 -5.11 37.56 15.13
N THR A 267 -4.39 37.41 16.25
CA THR A 267 -3.82 38.53 17.01
C THR A 267 -2.65 39.17 16.27
N VAL A 268 -1.81 38.37 15.61
CA VAL A 268 -0.73 38.87 14.75
C VAL A 268 -1.30 39.75 13.65
N ASN A 269 -2.36 39.32 12.98
CA ASN A 269 -3.00 40.11 11.95
C ASN A 269 -3.48 41.47 12.47
N ARG A 270 -4.15 41.48 13.64
CA ARG A 270 -4.67 42.72 14.23
C ARG A 270 -3.58 43.70 14.66
N ARG A 271 -2.43 43.20 15.15
CA ARG A 271 -1.34 44.03 15.69
C ARG A 271 -0.28 44.42 14.66
N HIS A 272 0.02 43.53 13.72
CA HIS A 272 1.16 43.64 12.81
C HIS A 272 0.76 43.52 11.33
N GLY A 273 -0.54 43.38 11.06
CA GLY A 273 -1.11 43.35 9.72
C GLY A 273 -0.94 42.01 8.99
N PHE A 274 -1.56 41.95 7.82
CA PHE A 274 -1.67 40.75 6.99
C PHE A 274 -0.32 40.16 6.55
N ARG A 275 0.68 41.01 6.30
CA ARG A 275 2.02 40.57 5.87
C ARG A 275 2.73 39.80 6.98
N ALA A 276 2.61 40.24 8.23
CA ALA A 276 3.19 39.57 9.39
C ALA A 276 2.53 38.21 9.63
N GLU A 277 1.19 38.14 9.62
CA GLU A 277 0.46 36.87 9.76
C GLU A 277 0.87 35.89 8.65
N THR A 278 0.98 36.36 7.41
CA THR A 278 1.39 35.55 6.26
C THR A 278 2.84 35.04 6.40
N ALA A 279 3.76 35.85 6.94
CA ALA A 279 5.13 35.43 7.20
C ALA A 279 5.20 34.31 8.25
N VAL A 280 4.44 34.44 9.35
CA VAL A 280 4.35 33.41 10.39
C VAL A 280 3.73 32.13 9.82
N LEU A 281 2.64 32.25 9.06
CA LEU A 281 2.00 31.10 8.39
C LEU A 281 2.94 30.34 7.46
N ARG A 282 3.76 31.05 6.69
CA ARG A 282 4.79 30.43 5.84
C ARG A 282 5.89 29.78 6.66
N GLY A 283 6.26 30.36 7.81
CA GLY A 283 7.18 29.74 8.77
C GLY A 283 6.65 28.40 9.29
N VAL A 284 5.40 28.38 9.76
CA VAL A 284 4.70 27.16 10.19
C VAL A 284 4.64 26.13 9.07
N ALA A 285 4.26 26.55 7.86
CA ALA A 285 4.18 25.66 6.70
C ALA A 285 5.51 24.98 6.36
N ARG A 286 6.62 25.72 6.41
CA ARG A 286 7.97 25.16 6.20
C ARG A 286 8.33 24.14 7.27
N LEU A 287 8.04 24.44 8.53
CA LEU A 287 8.29 23.51 9.65
C LEU A 287 7.51 22.22 9.48
N LEU A 288 6.21 22.30 9.20
CA LEU A 288 5.36 21.12 8.99
C LEU A 288 5.83 20.30 7.79
N SER A 289 6.18 20.96 6.69
CA SER A 289 6.67 20.29 5.47
C SER A 289 7.99 19.55 5.74
N ALA A 290 8.91 20.17 6.48
CA ALA A 290 10.19 19.55 6.85
C ALA A 290 10.03 18.29 7.72
N HIS A 291 8.95 18.21 8.51
CA HIS A 291 8.65 17.05 9.36
C HIS A 291 7.68 16.05 8.69
N SER A 292 7.18 16.34 7.47
CA SER A 292 6.28 15.43 6.73
C SER A 292 7.01 14.26 6.07
N GLY A 293 8.31 14.41 5.78
CA GLY A 293 9.07 13.45 4.99
C GLY A 293 8.58 13.35 3.53
N ALA A 294 9.06 12.35 2.79
CA ALA A 294 8.72 12.19 1.37
C ALA A 294 7.26 11.75 1.16
N SER A 295 6.77 10.82 1.99
CA SER A 295 5.45 10.19 1.85
C SER A 295 4.33 10.91 2.60
N GLY A 296 4.66 11.73 3.60
CA GLY A 296 3.69 12.46 4.38
C GLY A 296 3.21 13.74 3.69
N ARG A 297 2.12 14.31 4.23
CA ARG A 297 1.53 15.56 3.76
C ARG A 297 1.16 16.46 4.94
N ALA A 298 1.63 17.70 4.90
CA ALA A 298 1.10 18.79 5.71
C ALA A 298 -0.04 19.46 4.95
N VAL A 299 -1.19 19.62 5.59
CA VAL A 299 -2.41 20.15 4.98
C VAL A 299 -2.92 21.29 5.86
N ARG A 300 -3.28 22.42 5.25
CA ARG A 300 -4.05 23.44 5.95
C ARG A 300 -5.53 23.08 5.88
N ILE A 301 -6.09 22.71 7.03
CA ILE A 301 -7.45 22.19 7.15
C ILE A 301 -8.41 23.22 7.75
N GLY A 302 -7.88 24.22 8.44
CA GLY A 302 -8.64 25.33 9.00
C GLY A 302 -7.90 26.65 8.92
N ARG A 303 -8.37 27.62 9.71
CA ARG A 303 -7.77 28.96 9.73
C ARG A 303 -6.47 28.97 10.52
N GLU A 304 -6.45 28.34 11.69
CA GLU A 304 -5.26 28.21 12.54
C GLU A 304 -4.83 26.73 12.67
N GLU A 305 -5.51 25.86 11.92
CA GLU A 305 -5.40 24.42 12.04
C GLU A 305 -4.75 23.76 10.84
N PHE A 306 -3.85 22.83 11.15
CA PHE A 306 -3.01 22.10 10.22
C PHE A 306 -3.11 20.62 10.53
N LEU A 307 -3.17 19.79 9.50
CA LEU A 307 -3.15 18.34 9.63
C LEU A 307 -1.86 17.81 9.03
N LEU A 308 -1.13 17.02 9.81
CA LEU A 308 -0.04 16.20 9.32
C LEU A 308 -0.55 14.77 9.13
N VAL A 309 -0.40 14.23 7.92
CA VAL A 309 -0.75 12.85 7.59
C VAL A 309 0.53 12.10 7.25
N LEU A 310 0.87 11.08 8.05
CA LEU A 310 2.11 10.31 7.98
C LEU A 310 1.81 8.82 7.75
N PRO A 311 1.92 8.32 6.51
CA PRO A 311 1.72 6.91 6.21
C PRO A 311 2.72 6.00 6.93
N GLY A 312 2.23 4.89 7.49
CA GLY A 312 3.07 3.86 8.11
C GLY A 312 3.65 4.21 9.47
N LEU A 313 3.44 5.42 9.98
CA LEU A 313 4.03 5.86 11.25
C LEU A 313 3.20 5.39 12.46
N ASP A 314 3.85 4.69 13.38
CA ASP A 314 3.20 4.24 14.63
C ASP A 314 2.93 5.40 15.60
N VAL A 315 2.05 5.17 16.57
CA VAL A 315 1.58 6.19 17.52
C VAL A 315 2.69 6.76 18.42
N ARG A 316 3.71 5.96 18.77
CA ARG A 316 4.80 6.41 19.65
C ARG A 316 5.72 7.36 18.88
N SER A 317 6.11 6.96 17.67
CA SER A 317 6.90 7.80 16.76
C SER A 317 6.15 9.08 16.39
N LEU A 318 4.84 8.99 16.13
CA LEU A 318 3.98 10.13 15.88
C LEU A 318 3.95 11.12 17.07
N ALA A 319 3.89 10.63 18.30
CA ALA A 319 3.92 11.48 19.49
C ALA A 319 5.24 12.24 19.63
N VAL A 320 6.38 11.61 19.30
CA VAL A 320 7.69 12.28 19.28
C VAL A 320 7.72 13.39 18.23
N VAL A 321 7.26 13.09 17.01
CA VAL A 321 7.19 14.08 15.92
C VAL A 321 6.28 15.25 16.30
N ALA A 322 5.10 14.97 16.86
CA ALA A 322 4.14 16.01 17.26
C ALA A 322 4.69 16.91 18.37
N ARG A 323 5.34 16.36 19.41
CA ARG A 323 5.94 17.17 20.49
C ARG A 323 7.02 18.11 19.94
N ARG A 324 7.94 17.57 19.14
CA ARG A 324 9.00 18.35 18.52
C ARG A 324 8.44 19.47 17.63
N LEU A 325 7.37 19.18 16.89
CA LEU A 325 6.68 20.19 16.08
C LEU A 325 6.06 21.29 16.95
N CYS A 326 5.34 20.95 18.00
CA CYS A 326 4.74 21.93 18.92
C CYS A 326 5.81 22.84 19.55
N GLU A 327 6.92 22.25 20.01
CA GLU A 327 8.07 23.00 20.56
C GLU A 327 8.70 23.93 19.52
N THR A 328 8.94 23.44 18.30
CA THR A 328 9.57 24.22 17.24
C THR A 328 8.66 25.37 16.77
N VAL A 329 7.35 25.12 16.69
CA VAL A 329 6.36 26.14 16.36
C VAL A 329 6.26 27.19 17.46
N ALA A 330 6.26 26.81 18.74
CA ALA A 330 6.30 27.75 19.85
C ALA A 330 7.58 28.61 19.85
N GLY A 331 8.70 28.03 19.40
CA GLY A 331 9.98 28.70 19.20
C GLY A 331 10.01 29.74 18.07
N LEU A 332 9.01 29.80 17.19
CA LEU A 332 8.94 30.82 16.12
C LEU A 332 8.88 32.25 16.67
N SER A 333 8.46 32.42 17.93
CA SER A 333 8.52 33.69 18.66
C SER A 333 9.93 34.31 18.71
N SER A 334 10.99 33.51 18.56
CA SER A 334 12.38 34.00 18.47
C SER A 334 12.69 34.67 17.11
N ALA A 335 12.11 34.15 16.03
CA ALA A 335 12.25 34.70 14.67
C ALA A 335 11.25 35.82 14.38
N PHE A 336 10.11 35.81 15.08
CA PHE A 336 9.07 36.84 15.03
C PHE A 336 8.83 37.37 16.45
N PRO A 337 9.65 38.33 16.92
CA PRO A 337 9.54 38.88 18.27
C PRO A 337 8.10 39.32 18.58
N PHE A 338 7.64 39.03 19.81
CA PHE A 338 6.31 39.38 20.33
C PHE A 338 5.12 38.60 19.75
N VAL A 339 5.36 37.51 19.02
CA VAL A 339 4.31 36.60 18.53
C VAL A 339 4.34 35.28 19.32
N PRO A 340 3.56 35.13 20.41
CA PRO A 340 3.38 33.82 21.04
C PRO A 340 2.55 32.94 20.11
N THR A 341 3.14 31.85 19.62
CA THR A 341 2.49 30.82 18.79
C THR A 341 2.39 29.50 19.58
N PRO A 342 1.64 29.44 20.69
CA PRO A 342 1.46 28.18 21.39
C PRO A 342 0.78 27.19 20.44
N CYS A 343 1.22 25.95 20.52
CA CYS A 343 0.83 24.92 19.58
C CYS A 343 0.36 23.68 20.33
N HIS A 344 -0.90 23.31 20.10
CA HIS A 344 -1.46 22.07 20.61
C HIS A 344 -1.68 21.10 19.46
N ALA A 345 -1.35 19.84 19.66
CA ALA A 345 -1.62 18.77 18.69
C ALA A 345 -2.50 17.67 19.29
N VAL A 346 -3.49 17.22 18.54
CA VAL A 346 -4.22 15.97 18.82
C VAL A 346 -3.74 14.93 17.83
N ILE A 347 -3.26 13.79 18.31
CA ILE A 347 -2.70 12.73 17.49
C ILE A 347 -3.58 11.47 17.52
N THR A 348 -3.60 10.72 16.42
CA THR A 348 -4.18 9.37 16.37
C THR A 348 -3.47 8.50 15.34
N HIS A 349 -3.53 7.19 15.53
CA HIS A 349 -3.09 6.21 14.55
C HIS A 349 -4.31 5.42 14.08
N THR A 350 -4.57 5.39 12.77
CA THR A 350 -5.82 4.85 12.23
C THR A 350 -5.66 4.12 10.91
N ARG A 351 -6.45 3.05 10.75
CA ARG A 351 -6.70 2.39 9.46
C ARG A 351 -8.10 2.69 8.91
N ASN A 352 -8.87 3.50 9.62
CA ASN A 352 -10.25 3.81 9.26
C ASN A 352 -10.28 4.78 8.08
N ARG A 353 -11.31 4.61 7.24
CA ARG A 353 -11.64 5.49 6.13
C ARG A 353 -13.17 5.71 6.15
N PRO A 354 -13.69 6.94 6.05
CA PRO A 354 -12.95 8.21 6.00
C PRO A 354 -12.10 8.46 7.27
N LEU A 355 -11.16 9.41 7.19
CA LEU A 355 -10.30 9.74 8.32
C LEU A 355 -11.15 10.28 9.50
N PRO A 356 -10.83 9.95 10.76
CA PRO A 356 -11.63 10.32 11.94
C PRO A 356 -11.37 11.78 12.35
N LEU A 357 -11.55 12.72 11.43
CA LEU A 357 -11.21 14.12 11.64
C LEU A 357 -12.15 14.79 12.63
N ASP A 358 -13.44 14.45 12.60
CA ASP A 358 -14.43 15.04 13.52
C ASP A 358 -14.09 14.73 14.99
N ALA A 359 -13.62 13.51 15.27
CA ALA A 359 -13.15 13.12 16.60
C ALA A 359 -11.89 13.89 17.02
N LEU A 360 -10.95 14.11 16.09
CA LEU A 360 -9.76 14.93 16.35
C LEU A 360 -10.14 16.38 16.64
N TRP A 361 -11.08 16.95 15.88
CA TRP A 361 -11.59 18.32 16.08
C TRP A 361 -12.27 18.49 17.43
N ALA A 362 -13.15 17.56 17.81
CA ALA A 362 -13.86 17.61 19.09
C ALA A 362 -12.88 17.65 20.28
N VAL A 363 -11.79 16.88 20.23
CA VAL A 363 -10.75 16.94 21.27
C VAL A 363 -9.96 18.24 21.18
N LEU A 364 -9.58 18.70 19.98
CA LEU A 364 -8.79 19.91 19.80
C LEU A 364 -9.51 21.15 20.33
N ASP A 365 -10.83 21.25 20.14
CA ASP A 365 -11.67 22.35 20.62
C ASP A 365 -11.75 22.44 22.14
N GLY A 366 -11.57 21.32 22.85
CA GLY A 366 -11.45 21.27 24.30
C GLY A 366 -10.05 21.56 24.85
N THR A 367 -9.05 21.75 24.00
CA THR A 367 -7.63 21.91 24.42
C THR A 367 -7.16 23.37 24.36
N THR A 368 -6.32 23.76 25.32
CA THR A 368 -5.68 25.08 25.38
C THR A 368 -4.20 24.96 25.72
N GLY A 369 -3.38 25.92 25.30
CA GLY A 369 -1.95 25.94 25.58
C GLY A 369 -1.10 25.18 24.56
N THR A 370 0.11 24.78 24.99
CA THR A 370 1.05 24.00 24.18
C THR A 370 1.11 22.58 24.72
N GLY A 371 0.95 21.58 23.86
CA GLY A 371 0.91 20.20 24.29
C GLY A 371 0.53 19.22 23.19
N VAL A 372 0.52 17.93 23.56
CA VAL A 372 0.10 16.84 22.67
C VAL A 372 -0.89 15.96 23.42
N THR A 373 -2.07 15.76 22.83
CA THR A 373 -3.11 14.86 23.34
C THR A 373 -3.25 13.67 22.39
N LEU A 374 -3.30 12.46 22.93
CA LEU A 374 -3.63 11.27 22.16
C LEU A 374 -5.16 11.12 22.14
N LEU A 375 -5.74 11.01 20.94
CA LEU A 375 -7.14 10.62 20.78
C LEU A 375 -7.29 9.17 21.26
N GLN A 376 -8.04 8.98 22.34
CA GLN A 376 -8.42 7.65 22.78
C GLN A 376 -9.47 7.11 21.79
N SER A 377 -9.13 6.00 21.15
CA SER A 377 -9.91 5.32 20.12
C SER A 377 -11.12 4.59 20.67
#